data_AF-A0A1F3KEZ5-F1
#
_entry.id   AF-A0A1F3KEZ5-F1
#
_cell.length_a   1.000
_cell.length_b   1.000
_cell.length_c   1.000
_cell.angle_alpha   90.00
_cell.angle_beta   90.00
_cell.angle_gamma   90.00
#
_symmetry.space_group_name_H-M   'P 1'
#
loop_
_entity.id
_entity.type
_entity.pdbx_description
1 polymer ?
#
loop_
_entity_poly.entity_id
_entity_poly.type
_entity_poly.pdbx_seq_one_letter_code
_entity_poly.pdbx_strand_id
1 'polypeptide(L)'
;MDLKKDAVRQPDTDDIRFAIPRENYKFIIIGVIAIALGFVLMAGGGSDDPNVFNPEVFSFRRITLAPMLVFAGFIFEIWAILRKPKSKE
;
A
#
# COMPACT_ATOMS: atom_id res chain seq x y z
N MET A 1 -23.79 -55.83 -9.91
CA MET A 1 -24.27 -54.44 -10.01
C MET A 1 -24.01 -53.81 -8.67
N ASP A 2 -22.75 -53.46 -8.43
CA ASP A 2 -22.29 -52.89 -7.18
C ASP A 2 -22.41 -51.38 -7.32
N LEU A 3 -23.50 -50.85 -6.76
CA LEU A 3 -23.75 -49.42 -6.64
C LEU A 3 -22.61 -48.84 -5.80
N LYS A 4 -21.61 -48.34 -6.51
CA LYS A 4 -20.52 -47.51 -6.00
C LYS A 4 -21.19 -46.31 -5.34
N LYS A 5 -21.31 -46.39 -4.01
CA LYS A 5 -21.74 -45.30 -3.12
C LYS A 5 -21.15 -44.01 -3.65
N ASP A 6 -22.03 -43.15 -4.13
CA ASP A 6 -21.69 -41.84 -4.65
C ASP A 6 -20.99 -41.10 -3.52
N ALA A 7 -19.68 -40.91 -3.70
CA ALA A 7 -18.87 -40.14 -2.80
C ALA A 7 -19.52 -38.77 -2.68
N VAL A 8 -20.10 -38.50 -1.52
CA VAL A 8 -20.55 -37.17 -1.11
C VAL A 8 -19.31 -36.30 -1.18
N ARG A 9 -19.18 -35.58 -2.29
CA ARG A 9 -18.11 -34.62 -2.54
C ARG A 9 -18.37 -33.49 -1.55
N GLN A 10 -17.66 -33.50 -0.43
CA GLN A 10 -17.70 -32.38 0.51
C GLN A 10 -17.36 -31.13 -0.29
N PRO A 11 -18.15 -30.05 -0.20
CA PRO A 11 -17.76 -28.81 -0.83
C PRO A 11 -16.40 -28.46 -0.27
N ASP A 12 -15.38 -28.40 -1.14
CA ASP A 12 -14.09 -27.83 -0.79
C ASP A 12 -14.42 -26.46 -0.19
N THR A 13 -14.32 -26.35 1.14
CA THR A 13 -14.31 -25.05 1.78
C THR A 13 -13.07 -24.39 1.23
N ASP A 14 -13.27 -23.55 0.22
CA ASP A 14 -12.24 -22.71 -0.35
C ASP A 14 -11.60 -21.97 0.82
N ASP A 15 -10.48 -22.51 1.30
CA ASP A 15 -9.59 -21.81 2.21
C ASP A 15 -9.30 -20.51 1.47
N ILE A 16 -9.91 -19.41 1.90
CA ILE A 16 -9.64 -18.09 1.35
C ILE A 16 -8.18 -17.84 1.70
N ARG A 17 -7.28 -18.25 0.81
CA ARG A 17 -5.84 -18.05 0.93
C ARG A 17 -5.64 -16.58 0.65
N PHE A 18 -5.73 -15.78 1.71
CA PHE A 18 -5.39 -14.37 1.64
C PHE A 18 -3.99 -14.25 1.03
N ALA A 19 -3.91 -13.59 -0.12
CA ALA A 19 -2.65 -13.36 -0.81
C ALA A 19 -1.67 -12.54 0.05
N ILE A 20 -2.19 -11.81 1.04
CA ILE A 20 -1.42 -10.98 1.95
C ILE A 20 -1.51 -11.59 3.36
N PRO A 21 -0.37 -11.97 3.96
CA PRO A 21 -0.33 -12.42 5.35
C PRO A 21 -0.79 -11.32 6.31
N ARG A 22 -1.49 -11.68 7.38
CA ARG A 22 -1.95 -10.71 8.40
C ARG A 22 -0.83 -9.87 9.01
N GLU A 23 0.37 -10.44 9.08
CA GLU A 23 1.57 -9.77 9.59
C GLU A 23 2.04 -8.65 8.67
N ASN A 24 1.91 -8.84 7.35
CA ASN A 24 2.33 -7.89 6.32
C ASN A 24 1.40 -6.71 6.17
N TYR A 25 0.12 -6.90 6.50
CA TYR A 25 -0.89 -5.85 6.44
C TYR A 25 -0.52 -4.62 7.27
N LYS A 26 0.18 -4.80 8.40
CA LYS A 26 0.69 -3.68 9.22
C LYS A 26 1.73 -2.84 8.48
N PHE A 27 2.64 -3.48 7.76
CA PHE A 27 3.66 -2.77 6.98
C PHE A 27 3.03 -2.01 5.82
N ILE A 28 2.02 -2.59 5.15
CA ILE A 28 1.25 -1.91 4.10
C ILE A 28 0.53 -0.67 4.66
N ILE A 29 -0.13 -0.75 5.81
CA ILE A 29 -0.76 0.46 6.38
C ILE A 29 0.25 1.58 6.63
N ILE A 30 1.44 1.22 7.14
CA ILE A 30 2.50 2.20 7.40
C ILE A 30 3.01 2.82 6.09
N GLY A 31 3.19 2.03 5.03
CA GLY A 31 3.64 2.52 3.73
C GLY A 31 2.61 3.46 3.09
N VAL A 32 1.33 3.11 3.12
CA VAL A 32 0.23 3.96 2.64
C VAL A 32 0.19 5.29 3.40
N ILE A 33 0.36 5.28 4.73
CA ILE A 33 0.43 6.52 5.52
C ILE A 33 1.63 7.37 5.10
N ALA A 34 2.80 6.76 4.88
CA ALA A 34 3.99 7.48 4.43
C ALA A 34 3.77 8.15 3.05
N ILE A 35 3.12 7.43 2.11
CA ILE A 35 2.77 7.97 0.79
C ILE A 35 1.77 9.13 0.94
N ALA A 36 0.74 8.95 1.75
CA ALA A 36 -0.25 10.00 2.01
C ALA A 36 0.40 11.26 2.60
N LEU A 37 1.32 11.12 3.55
CA LEU A 37 2.10 12.23 4.11
C LEU A 37 2.94 12.93 3.03
N GLY A 38 3.54 12.18 2.11
CA GLY A 38 4.27 12.73 0.97
C GLY A 38 3.37 13.59 0.08
N PHE A 39 2.15 13.14 -0.24
CA PHE A 39 1.20 13.94 -1.01
C PHE A 39 0.69 15.17 -0.23
N VAL A 40 0.44 15.04 1.07
CA VAL A 40 0.06 16.17 1.93
C VAL A 40 1.16 17.24 1.95
N LEU A 41 2.42 16.83 1.99
CA LEU A 41 3.56 17.76 1.91
C LEU A 41 3.60 18.53 0.58
N MET A 42 3.14 17.93 -0.54
CA MET A 42 3.06 18.59 -1.85
C MET A 42 1.91 19.58 -1.96
N ALA A 43 0.77 19.33 -1.31
CA ALA A 43 -0.47 20.11 -1.47
C ALA A 43 -0.39 21.56 -0.96
N GLY A 44 0.73 21.98 -0.37
CA GLY A 44 0.89 23.31 0.22
C GLY A 44 1.22 24.42 -0.79
N GLY A 45 0.99 25.66 -0.32
CA GLY A 45 1.44 26.96 -0.84
C GLY A 45 1.14 27.25 -2.29
N GLY A 46 -0.10 26.99 -2.68
CA GLY A 46 -0.76 27.82 -3.67
C GLY A 46 -0.86 29.29 -3.22
N SER A 47 -1.25 30.15 -4.14
CA SER A 47 -1.57 31.55 -3.85
C SER A 47 -3.06 31.68 -3.52
N ASP A 48 -3.41 32.52 -2.55
CA ASP A 48 -4.80 32.87 -2.25
C ASP A 48 -5.42 33.75 -3.35
N ASP A 49 -4.58 34.48 -4.10
CA ASP A 49 -4.98 35.26 -5.28
C ASP A 49 -4.44 34.59 -6.55
N PRO A 50 -5.30 34.12 -7.48
CA PRO A 50 -4.88 33.46 -8.71
C PRO A 50 -4.08 34.37 -9.65
N ASN A 51 -4.08 35.70 -9.45
CA ASN A 51 -3.30 36.65 -10.22
C ASN A 51 -1.89 36.88 -9.66
N VAL A 52 -1.59 36.35 -8.47
CA VAL A 52 -0.30 36.48 -7.80
C VAL A 52 0.38 35.12 -7.74
N PHE A 53 1.60 35.04 -8.24
CA PHE A 53 2.39 33.81 -8.16
C PHE A 53 3.04 33.68 -6.78
N ASN A 54 2.80 32.57 -6.07
CA ASN A 54 3.46 32.27 -4.80
C ASN A 54 4.76 31.45 -5.04
N PRO A 55 5.97 32.02 -4.82
CA PRO A 55 7.22 31.30 -5.02
C PRO A 55 7.43 30.11 -4.08
N GLU A 56 6.68 30.00 -2.98
CA GLU A 56 6.76 28.86 -2.06
C GLU A 56 6.36 27.52 -2.71
N VAL A 57 5.58 27.56 -3.81
CA VAL A 57 5.31 26.38 -4.66
C VAL A 57 6.61 25.69 -5.06
N PHE A 58 7.66 26.46 -5.34
CA PHE A 58 8.95 25.94 -5.75
C PHE A 58 9.92 25.63 -4.59
N SER A 59 9.42 25.54 -3.36
CA SER A 59 10.27 25.15 -2.23
C SER A 59 10.88 23.76 -2.43
N PHE A 60 12.15 23.62 -2.08
CA PHE A 60 12.88 22.35 -2.12
C PHE A 60 12.12 21.22 -1.40
N ARG A 61 11.42 21.56 -0.31
CA ARG A 61 10.58 20.61 0.44
C ARG A 61 9.49 19.98 -0.43
N ARG A 62 8.88 20.73 -1.35
CA ARG A 62 7.75 20.28 -2.17
C ARG A 62 8.17 19.66 -3.49
N ILE A 63 9.20 20.21 -4.15
CA ILE A 63 9.67 19.65 -5.42
C ILE A 63 10.55 18.41 -5.20
N THR A 64 11.32 18.36 -4.11
CA THR A 64 12.33 17.32 -3.92
C THR A 64 12.00 16.40 -2.76
N LEU A 65 11.85 16.93 -1.54
CA LEU A 65 11.65 16.06 -0.37
C LEU A 65 10.32 15.31 -0.42
N ALA A 66 9.23 15.97 -0.82
CA ALA A 66 7.92 15.34 -0.86
C ALA A 66 7.83 14.22 -1.94
N PRO A 67 8.30 14.41 -3.19
CA PRO A 67 8.28 13.33 -4.19
C PRO A 67 9.23 12.20 -3.83
N MET A 68 10.38 12.50 -3.22
CA MET A 68 11.29 11.48 -2.71
C MET A 68 10.63 10.63 -1.61
N LEU A 69 9.83 11.24 -0.72
CA LEU A 69 9.10 10.52 0.32
C LEU A 69 8.03 9.60 -0.27
N VAL A 70 7.26 10.09 -1.26
CA VAL A 70 6.27 9.28 -1.97
C VAL A 70 6.94 8.10 -2.68
N PHE A 71 8.05 8.35 -3.38
CA PHE A 71 8.81 7.31 -4.08
C PHE A 71 9.36 6.24 -3.12
N ALA A 72 9.96 6.67 -2.00
CA ALA A 72 10.42 5.76 -0.96
C ALA A 72 9.25 4.95 -0.37
N GLY A 73 8.08 5.57 -0.18
CA GLY A 73 6.86 4.90 0.24
C GLY A 73 6.41 3.81 -0.72
N PHE A 74 6.43 4.06 -2.04
CA PHE A 74 6.11 3.03 -3.04
C PHE A 74 7.11 1.86 -3.04
N ILE A 75 8.41 2.14 -2.93
CA ILE A 75 9.42 1.08 -2.80
C ILE A 75 9.17 0.23 -1.56
N PHE A 76 8.85 0.89 -0.44
CA PHE A 76 8.53 0.22 0.81
C PHE A 76 7.27 -0.64 0.71
N GLU A 77 6.22 -0.17 0.04
CA GLU A 77 5.01 -0.94 -0.25
C GLU A 77 5.29 -2.19 -1.07
N ILE A 78 6.06 -2.05 -2.15
CA ILE A 78 6.45 -3.17 -2.99
C ILE A 78 7.15 -4.24 -2.14
N TRP A 79 8.09 -3.82 -1.29
CA TRP A 79 8.77 -4.72 -0.36
C TRP A 79 7.82 -5.33 0.69
N ALA A 80 6.90 -4.56 1.25
CA ALA A 80 5.94 -5.01 2.26
C ALA A 80 4.98 -6.06 1.69
N ILE A 81 4.54 -5.90 0.44
CA ILE A 81 3.69 -6.87 -0.27
C ILE A 81 4.47 -8.14 -0.61
N LEU A 82 5.70 -8.01 -1.11
CA LEU A 82 6.54 -9.14 -1.53
C LEU A 82 7.11 -9.93 -0.35
N ARG A 83 7.17 -9.35 0.85
CA ARG A 83 7.76 -9.99 2.01
C ARG A 83 6.95 -11.24 2.38
N LYS A 84 7.57 -12.41 2.23
CA LYS A 84 6.95 -13.66 2.67
C LYS A 84 6.94 -13.69 4.22
N PRO A 85 5.82 -14.12 4.85
CA PRO A 85 5.80 -14.30 6.29
C PRO A 85 6.78 -15.41 6.63
N LYS A 86 7.60 -15.24 7.67
CA LYS A 86 8.38 -16.38 8.18
C LYS A 86 7.37 -17.37 8.74
N SER A 87 7.35 -18.59 8.22
CA SER A 87 6.67 -19.69 8.88
C SER A 87 7.20 -19.73 10.32
N LYS A 88 6.34 -19.41 11.29
CA LYS A 88 6.56 -19.92 12.63
C LYS A 88 6.35 -21.42 12.50
N GLU A 89 7.41 -22.18 12.73
CA GLU A 89 7.32 -23.64 12.96
C GLU A 89 6.19 -23.96 13.93
#